data_AF-A0A946VND7-F1
#
_entry.id   AF-A0A946VND7-F1
#
_cell.length_a   1.000
_cell.length_b   1.000
_cell.length_c   1.000
_cell.angle_alpha   90.00
_cell.angle_beta   90.00
_cell.angle_gamma   90.00
#
_symmetry.space_group_name_H-M   'P 1'
#
loop_
_entity.id
_entity.type
_entity.pdbx_description
1 polymer ?
#
loop_
_entity_poly.entity_id
_entity_poly.type
_entity_poly.pdbx_seq_one_letter_code
_entity_poly.pdbx_strand_id
1 'polypeptide(L)'
;MIKRVQQLASGALTAVLLGLVAAPLYAQLPEHLRDYPLATRGATGESVAPMFNGWIANEDDSITMIFGFANLNREKAIDIPLSANNSIEPFQFDGVQPTHFPVVSYRGLVGMQERGAFAVTVPADMRDTEVVWTLISNGRTYSIPGRATSTAYEMSNGERALGTLKPAIRFSSNGPESTSVEGLFAPTITAKAGDAVTLQA
;
A
#
# COMPACT_ATOMS: atom_id res chain seq x y z
N MET A 1 29.76 62.59 23.87
CA MET A 1 28.37 62.14 23.63
C MET A 1 28.17 61.30 22.36
N ILE A 2 29.09 61.32 21.38
CA ILE A 2 28.92 60.68 20.06
C ILE A 2 29.28 59.18 20.02
N LYS A 3 30.17 58.70 20.90
CA LYS A 3 30.64 57.28 20.89
C LYS A 3 29.61 56.24 21.38
N ARG A 4 28.65 56.62 22.25
CA ARG A 4 27.65 55.67 22.80
C ARG A 4 26.54 55.32 21.82
N VAL A 5 26.22 56.21 20.87
CA VAL A 5 25.17 55.98 19.87
C VAL A 5 25.64 55.01 18.78
N GLN A 6 26.92 55.05 18.40
CA GLN A 6 27.49 54.10 17.43
C GLN A 6 27.55 52.66 17.97
N GLN A 7 27.80 52.48 19.28
CA GLN A 7 27.84 51.13 19.88
C GLN A 7 26.45 50.49 20.00
N LEU A 8 25.40 51.28 20.23
CA LEU A 8 24.02 50.80 20.29
C LEU A 8 23.47 50.46 18.89
N ALA A 9 23.82 51.26 17.87
CA ALA A 9 23.44 50.99 16.49
C ALA A 9 24.09 49.70 15.94
N SER A 10 25.36 49.45 16.28
CA SER A 10 26.04 48.21 15.87
C SER A 10 25.49 46.98 16.59
N GLY A 11 25.14 47.05 17.88
CA GLY A 11 24.62 45.91 18.65
C GLY A 11 23.21 45.46 18.23
N ALA A 12 22.35 46.41 17.84
CA ALA A 12 21.00 46.11 17.35
C ALA A 12 21.03 45.44 15.95
N LEU A 13 21.99 45.82 15.10
CA LEU A 13 22.15 45.21 13.77
C LEU A 13 22.62 43.75 13.87
N THR A 14 23.53 43.44 14.80
CA THR A 14 24.02 42.05 14.99
C THR A 14 22.94 41.12 15.53
N ALA A 15 22.07 41.60 16.42
CA ALA A 15 20.96 40.79 16.96
C ALA A 15 19.90 40.48 15.88
N VAL A 16 19.63 41.41 14.96
CA VAL A 16 18.73 41.18 13.82
C VAL A 16 19.37 40.25 12.79
N LEU A 17 20.67 40.40 12.50
CA LEU A 17 21.38 39.49 11.60
C LEU A 17 21.53 38.07 12.17
N LEU A 18 21.69 37.90 13.49
CA LEU A 18 21.70 36.59 14.14
C LEU A 18 20.30 35.98 14.27
N GLY A 19 19.25 36.81 14.44
CA GLY A 19 17.86 36.36 14.42
C GLY A 19 17.40 35.85 13.04
N LEU A 20 17.95 36.41 11.96
CA LEU A 20 17.69 35.96 10.58
C LEU A 20 18.34 34.62 10.22
N VAL A 21 19.36 34.18 10.96
CA VAL A 21 20.01 32.87 10.76
C VAL A 21 19.31 31.76 11.58
N ALA A 22 18.46 32.13 12.53
CA ALA A 22 17.74 31.21 13.43
C ALA A 22 16.26 30.98 13.04
N ALA A 23 15.86 31.34 11.81
CA ALA A 23 14.66 30.71 11.27
C ALA A 23 14.97 29.20 11.19
N PRO A 24 14.16 28.32 11.80
CA PRO A 24 14.38 26.90 11.62
C PRO A 24 14.35 26.67 10.12
N LEU A 25 15.49 26.23 9.58
CA LEU A 25 15.53 25.39 8.41
C LEU A 25 14.61 24.20 8.71
N TYR A 26 13.31 24.38 8.50
CA TYR A 26 12.50 23.30 8.01
C TYR A 26 13.17 22.91 6.71
N ALA A 27 14.09 21.96 6.80
CA ALA A 27 14.75 21.31 5.70
C ALA A 27 13.69 20.54 4.92
N GLN A 28 12.79 21.26 4.26
CA GLN A 28 11.98 20.71 3.21
C GLN A 28 12.91 20.62 2.02
N LEU A 29 13.47 19.43 1.82
CA LEU A 29 14.09 19.02 0.57
C LEU A 29 13.21 19.56 -0.58
N PRO A 30 13.75 20.36 -1.51
CA PRO A 30 12.99 20.94 -2.62
C PRO A 30 12.10 19.89 -3.30
N GLU A 31 10.88 20.26 -3.70
CA GLU A 31 9.89 19.34 -4.30
C GLU A 31 10.49 18.46 -5.40
N HIS A 32 11.27 19.07 -6.32
CA HIS A 32 11.94 18.38 -7.42
C HIS A 32 13.00 17.34 -7.00
N LEU A 33 13.48 17.39 -5.75
CA LEU A 33 14.39 16.40 -5.16
C LEU A 33 13.65 15.32 -4.35
N ARG A 34 12.36 15.51 -4.04
CA ARG A 34 11.50 14.49 -3.40
C ARG A 34 11.07 13.39 -4.36
N ASP A 35 10.92 13.73 -5.64
CA ASP A 35 10.49 12.79 -6.67
C ASP A 35 11.61 11.86 -7.20
N TYR A 36 12.84 11.96 -6.67
CA TYR A 36 13.91 11.05 -7.08
C TYR A 36 13.65 9.63 -6.53
N PRO A 37 13.74 8.58 -7.38
CA PRO A 37 13.51 7.19 -6.94
C PRO A 37 14.41 6.70 -5.80
N LEU A 38 15.56 7.36 -5.60
CA LEU A 38 16.54 7.04 -4.57
C LEU A 38 16.50 8.00 -3.38
N ALA A 39 15.61 8.99 -3.38
CA ALA A 39 15.46 9.90 -2.26
C ALA A 39 14.94 9.15 -1.03
N THR A 40 15.38 9.58 0.15
CA THR A 40 14.80 9.10 1.41
C THR A 40 13.33 9.52 1.46
N ARG A 41 12.44 8.53 1.48
CA ARG A 41 11.00 8.74 1.62
C ARG A 41 10.67 9.60 2.84
N GLY A 42 9.63 10.41 2.74
CA GLY A 42 9.10 11.18 3.85
C GLY A 42 8.65 10.31 5.02
N ALA A 43 8.69 10.89 6.22
CA ALA A 43 8.05 10.29 7.39
C ALA A 43 6.54 10.17 7.16
N THR A 44 5.94 11.24 6.62
CA THR A 44 4.53 11.38 6.25
C THR A 44 4.38 12.19 4.96
N GLY A 45 3.16 12.24 4.40
CA GLY A 45 2.82 13.02 3.21
C GLY A 45 3.11 12.30 1.89
N GLU A 46 3.60 11.07 1.96
CA GLU A 46 3.87 10.23 0.80
C GLU A 46 2.60 9.47 0.37
N SER A 47 2.54 8.99 -0.86
CA SER A 47 1.40 8.22 -1.37
C SER A 47 1.49 6.72 -1.08
N VAL A 48 0.40 6.00 -1.33
CA VAL A 48 0.39 4.55 -1.48
C VAL A 48 0.39 4.19 -2.96
N ALA A 49 1.21 3.21 -3.35
CA ALA A 49 1.25 2.69 -4.71
C ALA A 49 0.79 1.22 -4.75
N PRO A 50 -0.09 0.83 -5.68
CA PRO A 50 -0.49 -0.56 -5.87
C PRO A 50 0.61 -1.32 -6.61
N MET A 51 0.67 -2.63 -6.40
CA MET A 51 1.68 -3.51 -6.96
C MET A 51 1.07 -4.84 -7.40
N PHE A 52 1.42 -5.28 -8.60
CA PHE A 52 1.11 -6.63 -9.07
C PHE A 52 2.24 -7.55 -8.61
N ASN A 53 1.90 -8.61 -7.89
CA ASN A 53 2.86 -9.53 -7.30
C ASN A 53 3.01 -10.83 -8.10
N GLY A 54 2.04 -11.17 -8.93
CA GLY A 54 2.09 -12.34 -9.80
C GLY A 54 0.71 -12.91 -10.07
N TRP A 55 0.69 -14.03 -10.77
CA TRP A 55 -0.53 -14.76 -11.10
C TRP A 55 -0.33 -16.27 -10.93
N ILE A 56 -1.43 -16.99 -10.74
CA ILE A 56 -1.46 -18.45 -10.61
C ILE A 56 -2.45 -18.99 -11.66
N ALA A 57 -2.03 -20.00 -12.43
CA ALA A 57 -2.95 -20.85 -13.17
C ALA A 57 -3.61 -21.86 -12.22
N ASN A 58 -4.93 -21.89 -12.21
CA ASN A 58 -5.71 -22.85 -11.44
C ASN A 58 -6.05 -24.09 -12.29
N GLU A 59 -6.43 -25.19 -11.63
CA GLU A 59 -6.77 -26.45 -12.31
C GLU A 59 -8.04 -26.36 -13.17
N ASP A 60 -8.92 -25.41 -12.88
CA ASP A 60 -10.16 -25.14 -13.60
C ASP A 60 -10.01 -24.12 -14.75
N ASP A 61 -8.76 -23.88 -15.18
CA ASP A 61 -8.35 -22.89 -16.18
C ASP A 61 -8.60 -21.42 -15.81
N SER A 62 -9.09 -21.14 -14.61
CA SER A 62 -9.16 -19.77 -14.07
C SER A 62 -7.76 -19.24 -13.71
N ILE A 63 -7.65 -17.92 -13.56
CA ILE A 63 -6.40 -17.23 -13.21
C ILE A 63 -6.60 -16.45 -11.92
N THR A 64 -5.79 -16.73 -10.90
CA THR A 64 -5.74 -15.91 -9.69
C THR A 64 -4.64 -14.86 -9.82
N MET A 65 -4.99 -13.58 -9.81
CA MET A 65 -4.08 -12.44 -9.82
C MET A 65 -3.82 -11.95 -8.40
N ILE A 66 -2.56 -11.72 -8.05
CA ILE A 66 -2.15 -11.36 -6.69
C ILE A 66 -1.65 -9.92 -6.68
N PHE A 67 -2.18 -9.13 -5.75
CA PHE A 67 -1.83 -7.74 -5.59
C PHE A 67 -1.29 -7.45 -4.19
N GLY A 68 -0.43 -6.45 -4.12
CA GLY A 68 0.16 -5.91 -2.91
C GLY A 68 0.29 -4.41 -3.03
N PHE A 69 0.79 -3.72 -2.03
CA PHE A 69 0.94 -2.26 -2.08
C PHE A 69 2.25 -1.83 -1.45
N ALA A 70 2.69 -0.63 -1.78
CA ALA A 70 3.76 0.07 -1.11
C ALA A 70 3.20 1.31 -0.41
N ASN A 71 3.17 1.30 0.93
CA ASN A 71 2.99 2.55 1.67
C ASN A 71 4.35 3.26 1.72
N LEU A 72 4.45 4.37 0.98
CA LEU A 72 5.71 5.10 0.88
C LEU A 72 6.03 5.88 2.16
N ASN A 73 5.04 6.13 3.03
CA ASN A 73 5.25 6.76 4.32
C ASN A 73 6.02 5.83 5.27
N ARG A 74 6.97 6.39 6.01
CA ARG A 74 7.74 5.61 7.00
C ARG A 74 7.07 5.52 8.37
N GLU A 75 6.16 6.43 8.69
CA GLU A 75 5.62 6.58 10.05
C GLU A 75 4.09 6.67 10.11
N LYS A 76 3.41 6.76 8.96
CA LYS A 76 1.95 6.97 8.90
C LYS A 76 1.25 5.92 8.04
N ALA A 77 0.25 5.27 8.63
CA ALA A 77 -0.75 4.50 7.88
C ALA A 77 -1.72 5.45 7.16
N ILE A 78 -2.27 4.99 6.02
CA ILE A 78 -3.26 5.75 5.25
C ILE A 78 -4.51 4.88 5.12
N ASP A 79 -5.68 5.50 5.25
CA ASP A 79 -6.96 4.88 4.95
C ASP A 79 -7.49 5.45 3.63
N ILE A 80 -7.81 4.57 2.67
CA ILE A 80 -8.42 4.95 1.39
C ILE A 80 -9.65 4.05 1.18
N PRO A 81 -10.86 4.54 1.50
CA PRO A 81 -12.09 3.80 1.30
C PRO A 81 -12.30 3.44 -0.18
N LEU A 82 -13.00 2.33 -0.42
CA LEU A 82 -13.44 1.92 -1.76
C LEU A 82 -14.21 3.09 -2.41
N SER A 83 -13.69 3.57 -3.53
CA SER A 83 -14.17 4.77 -4.23
C SER A 83 -13.38 4.95 -5.52
N ALA A 84 -13.59 6.06 -6.24
CA ALA A 84 -12.71 6.45 -7.35
C ALA A 84 -11.22 6.56 -6.96
N ASN A 85 -10.91 6.78 -5.67
CA ASN A 85 -9.54 6.85 -5.17
C ASN A 85 -8.95 5.48 -4.81
N ASN A 86 -9.76 4.43 -4.79
CA ASN A 86 -9.34 3.05 -4.53
C ASN A 86 -10.30 2.11 -5.26
N SER A 87 -9.99 1.81 -6.52
CA SER A 87 -10.88 1.14 -7.46
C SER A 87 -10.16 0.08 -8.28
N ILE A 88 -10.90 -0.98 -8.62
CA ILE A 88 -10.47 -2.02 -9.55
C ILE A 88 -11.34 -1.97 -10.81
N GLU A 89 -10.69 -2.10 -11.97
CA GLU A 89 -11.33 -2.34 -13.25
C GLU A 89 -10.92 -3.73 -13.78
N PRO A 90 -11.83 -4.54 -14.34
CA PRO A 90 -13.28 -4.34 -14.43
C PRO A 90 -14.00 -4.31 -13.07
N PHE A 91 -15.07 -3.51 -12.97
CA PHE A 91 -15.81 -3.27 -11.71
C PHE A 91 -16.38 -4.54 -11.07
N GLN A 92 -16.63 -5.60 -11.85
CA GLN A 92 -17.08 -6.89 -11.30
C GLN A 92 -16.08 -7.54 -10.33
N PHE A 93 -14.81 -7.14 -10.36
CA PHE A 93 -13.75 -7.60 -9.46
C PHE A 93 -13.45 -6.61 -8.32
N ASP A 94 -14.19 -5.49 -8.26
CA ASP A 94 -13.99 -4.44 -7.28
C ASP A 94 -14.58 -4.80 -5.91
N GLY A 95 -13.91 -4.37 -4.83
CA GLY A 95 -14.39 -4.50 -3.45
C GLY A 95 -13.60 -5.48 -2.57
N VAL A 96 -12.62 -6.18 -3.13
CA VAL A 96 -11.73 -7.08 -2.37
C VAL A 96 -10.42 -6.41 -1.92
N GLN A 97 -10.09 -5.25 -2.49
CA GLN A 97 -8.86 -4.53 -2.17
C GLN A 97 -8.90 -3.90 -0.76
N PRO A 98 -7.73 -3.77 -0.11
CA PRO A 98 -7.65 -3.18 1.22
C PRO A 98 -8.07 -1.72 1.23
N THR A 99 -8.65 -1.27 2.34
CA THR A 99 -8.95 0.14 2.60
C THR A 99 -8.04 0.77 3.66
N HIS A 100 -7.19 -0.02 4.30
CA HIS A 100 -6.20 0.41 5.30
C HIS A 100 -4.80 0.00 4.85
N PHE A 101 -3.87 0.95 4.83
CA PHE A 101 -2.52 0.79 4.30
C PHE A 101 -1.50 1.08 5.41
N PRO A 102 -1.11 0.08 6.21
CA PRO A 102 -0.15 0.25 7.30
C PRO A 102 1.25 0.60 6.80
N VAL A 103 2.10 1.08 7.71
CA VAL A 103 3.55 1.11 7.47
C VAL A 103 4.06 -0.33 7.57
N VAL A 104 4.64 -0.82 6.48
CA VAL A 104 5.19 -2.18 6.43
C VAL A 104 6.58 -2.17 7.06
N SER A 105 6.68 -2.77 8.24
CA SER A 105 7.94 -2.95 8.98
C SER A 105 7.86 -4.27 9.76
N TYR A 106 8.32 -5.35 9.15
CA TYR A 106 8.32 -6.67 9.75
C TYR A 106 9.75 -7.12 10.08
N ARG A 107 9.90 -7.87 11.18
CA ARG A 107 11.21 -8.43 11.56
C ARG A 107 11.69 -9.39 10.48
N GLY A 108 12.85 -9.12 9.90
CA GLY A 108 13.48 -9.98 8.88
C GLY A 108 13.02 -9.72 7.44
N LEU A 109 12.05 -8.83 7.21
CA LEU A 109 11.66 -8.36 5.89
C LEU A 109 11.96 -6.86 5.81
N VAL A 110 13.00 -6.51 5.04
CA VAL A 110 13.35 -5.11 4.78
C VAL A 110 12.59 -4.68 3.53
N GLY A 111 11.68 -3.71 3.65
CA GLY A 111 10.95 -3.22 2.50
C GLY A 111 9.83 -2.25 2.87
N MET A 112 9.17 -1.76 1.83
CA MET A 112 7.99 -0.90 1.93
C MET A 112 6.72 -1.57 1.41
N GLN A 113 6.87 -2.80 0.90
CA GLN A 113 5.84 -3.49 0.15
C GLN A 113 5.18 -4.54 1.05
N GLU A 114 3.86 -4.45 1.17
CA GLU A 114 3.03 -5.57 1.57
C GLU A 114 2.81 -6.45 0.35
N ARG A 115 3.04 -7.77 0.48
CA ARG A 115 2.97 -8.71 -0.64
C ARG A 115 1.75 -9.61 -0.45
N GLY A 116 0.99 -9.82 -1.52
CA GLY A 116 -0.22 -10.63 -1.45
C GLY A 116 -1.24 -10.08 -0.46
N ALA A 117 -1.45 -8.76 -0.49
CA ALA A 117 -2.44 -8.08 0.34
C ALA A 117 -3.87 -8.53 0.01
N PHE A 118 -4.13 -8.86 -1.26
CA PHE A 118 -5.36 -9.52 -1.72
C PHE A 118 -5.13 -10.20 -3.07
N ALA A 119 -6.13 -10.93 -3.54
CA ALA A 119 -6.13 -11.53 -4.87
C ALA A 119 -7.49 -11.40 -5.55
N VAL A 120 -7.49 -11.53 -6.88
CA VAL A 120 -8.67 -11.53 -7.75
C VAL A 120 -8.62 -12.78 -8.61
N THR A 121 -9.65 -13.62 -8.53
CA THR A 121 -9.80 -14.80 -9.39
C THR A 121 -10.61 -14.42 -10.63
N VAL A 122 -9.98 -14.49 -11.80
CA VAL A 122 -10.59 -14.26 -13.09
C VAL A 122 -11.03 -15.62 -13.67
N PRO A 123 -12.32 -15.81 -13.97
CA PRO A 123 -12.84 -17.06 -14.54
C PRO A 123 -12.17 -17.47 -15.85
N ALA A 124 -12.22 -18.77 -16.17
CA ALA A 124 -11.53 -19.35 -17.32
C ALA A 124 -11.91 -18.71 -18.68
N ASP A 125 -13.18 -18.35 -18.87
CA ASP A 125 -13.69 -17.68 -20.07
C ASP A 125 -13.22 -16.22 -20.20
N MET A 126 -12.75 -15.64 -19.09
CA MET A 126 -12.22 -14.28 -19.02
C MET A 126 -10.71 -14.25 -18.75
N ARG A 127 -9.99 -15.39 -18.83
CA ARG A 127 -8.61 -15.53 -18.34
C ARG A 127 -7.58 -14.52 -18.90
N ASP A 128 -7.85 -13.96 -20.07
CA ASP A 128 -7.01 -12.94 -20.72
C ASP A 128 -7.37 -11.49 -20.30
N THR A 129 -8.33 -11.33 -19.38
CA THR A 129 -8.77 -10.04 -18.85
C THR A 129 -7.67 -9.40 -18.03
N GLU A 130 -7.35 -8.15 -18.32
CA GLU A 130 -6.48 -7.32 -17.50
C GLU A 130 -7.28 -6.74 -16.33
N VAL A 131 -6.78 -6.91 -15.11
CA VAL A 131 -7.37 -6.34 -13.89
C VAL A 131 -6.49 -5.18 -13.43
N VAL A 132 -7.00 -3.96 -13.45
CA VAL A 132 -6.25 -2.75 -13.10
C VAL A 132 -6.69 -2.26 -11.74
N TRP A 133 -5.75 -2.17 -10.79
CA TRP A 133 -5.99 -1.55 -9.49
C TRP A 133 -5.40 -0.15 -9.45
N THR A 134 -6.22 0.84 -9.08
CA THR A 134 -5.86 2.26 -9.00
C THR A 134 -5.98 2.78 -7.58
N LEU A 135 -4.94 3.48 -7.12
CA LEU A 135 -4.89 4.21 -5.86
C LEU A 135 -4.57 5.69 -6.10
N ILE A 136 -5.36 6.57 -5.47
CA ILE A 136 -5.16 8.01 -5.45
C ILE A 136 -4.98 8.45 -4.00
N SER A 137 -3.81 9.00 -3.68
CA SER A 137 -3.50 9.50 -2.33
C SER A 137 -2.47 10.60 -2.35
N ASN A 138 -2.64 11.60 -1.46
CA ASN A 138 -1.72 12.73 -1.30
C ASN A 138 -1.34 13.41 -2.63
N GLY A 139 -2.34 13.61 -3.51
CA GLY A 139 -2.16 14.28 -4.81
C GLY A 139 -1.51 13.43 -5.90
N ARG A 140 -1.22 12.14 -5.63
CA ARG A 140 -0.59 11.22 -6.58
C ARG A 140 -1.56 10.11 -6.95
N THR A 141 -1.51 9.70 -8.22
CA THR A 141 -2.28 8.58 -8.76
C THR A 141 -1.32 7.51 -9.23
N TYR A 142 -1.57 6.27 -8.82
CA TYR A 142 -0.86 5.11 -9.31
C TYR A 142 -1.85 4.02 -9.71
N SER A 143 -1.60 3.40 -10.84
CA SER A 143 -2.37 2.27 -11.33
C SER A 143 -1.43 1.14 -11.72
N ILE A 144 -1.85 -0.11 -11.50
CA ILE A 144 -1.08 -1.28 -11.90
C ILE A 144 -1.99 -2.31 -12.59
N PRO A 145 -1.65 -2.76 -13.81
CA PRO A 145 -2.33 -3.87 -14.44
C PRO A 145 -1.82 -5.21 -13.92
N GLY A 146 -2.73 -6.10 -13.57
CA GLY A 146 -2.50 -7.53 -13.42
C GLY A 146 -2.91 -8.28 -14.68
N ARG A 147 -2.03 -9.15 -15.17
CA ARG A 147 -2.25 -9.99 -16.37
C ARG A 147 -1.38 -11.23 -16.35
N ALA A 148 -1.92 -12.34 -16.88
CA ALA A 148 -1.24 -13.63 -16.97
C ALA A 148 -0.49 -13.83 -18.29
N THR A 149 0.23 -12.80 -18.75
CA THR A 149 0.91 -12.83 -20.06
C THR A 149 2.39 -13.23 -19.99
N SER A 150 2.99 -13.20 -18.80
CA SER A 150 4.41 -13.47 -18.60
C SER A 150 4.62 -14.52 -17.53
N THR A 151 5.29 -15.61 -17.91
CA THR A 151 5.68 -16.71 -17.01
C THR A 151 6.68 -16.26 -15.94
N ALA A 152 7.36 -15.12 -16.12
CA ALA A 152 8.25 -14.55 -15.09
C ALA A 152 7.49 -14.12 -13.82
N TYR A 153 6.17 -13.89 -13.93
CA TYR A 153 5.29 -13.55 -12.82
C TYR A 153 4.36 -14.71 -12.42
N GLU A 154 4.52 -15.87 -13.06
CA GLU A 154 3.74 -17.06 -12.75
C GLU A 154 4.17 -17.68 -11.43
N MET A 155 3.19 -18.04 -10.63
CA MET A 155 3.33 -18.65 -9.31
C MET A 155 2.50 -19.94 -9.28
N SER A 156 2.79 -20.80 -8.31
CA SER A 156 2.05 -22.06 -8.11
C SER A 156 1.35 -22.11 -6.77
N ASN A 157 0.14 -22.67 -6.73
CA ASN A 157 -0.53 -23.01 -5.48
C ASN A 157 -0.19 -24.43 -4.97
N GLY A 158 0.53 -25.22 -5.77
CA GLY A 158 0.96 -26.57 -5.42
C GLY A 158 2.09 -26.63 -4.39
N GLU A 159 2.54 -27.86 -4.14
CA GLU A 159 3.63 -28.16 -3.22
C GLU A 159 4.91 -27.39 -3.57
N ARG A 160 5.65 -26.98 -2.54
CA ARG A 160 6.96 -26.32 -2.69
C ARG A 160 8.07 -27.37 -2.70
N ALA A 161 9.33 -26.90 -2.74
CA ALA A 161 10.49 -27.78 -2.71
C ALA A 161 10.36 -28.83 -1.58
N LEU A 162 10.65 -30.09 -1.92
CA LEU A 162 10.56 -31.24 -1.01
C LEU A 162 9.14 -31.51 -0.45
N GLY A 163 8.07 -31.10 -1.16
CA GLY A 163 6.69 -31.38 -0.75
C GLY A 163 6.18 -30.47 0.38
N THR A 164 6.89 -29.36 0.67
CA THR A 164 6.48 -28.46 1.75
C THR A 164 5.19 -27.72 1.37
N LEU A 165 4.23 -27.68 2.29
CA LEU A 165 2.96 -26.99 2.12
C LEU A 165 3.01 -25.56 2.68
N LYS A 166 2.17 -24.68 2.14
CA LYS A 166 1.91 -23.35 2.73
C LYS A 166 1.20 -23.53 4.08
N PRO A 167 1.36 -22.58 5.03
CA PRO A 167 0.57 -22.59 6.24
C PRO A 167 -0.92 -22.55 5.89
N ALA A 168 -1.71 -23.40 6.56
CA ALA A 168 -3.16 -23.42 6.41
C ALA A 168 -3.82 -22.48 7.41
N ILE A 169 -4.87 -21.78 6.97
CA ILE A 169 -5.71 -20.94 7.81
C ILE A 169 -7.14 -21.49 7.83
N ARG A 170 -7.84 -21.26 8.95
CA ARG A 170 -9.25 -21.63 9.14
C ARG A 170 -9.89 -20.66 10.13
N PHE A 171 -11.20 -20.48 10.04
CA PHE A 171 -11.96 -19.64 10.96
C PHE A 171 -12.31 -20.35 12.27
N SER A 172 -12.52 -21.67 12.24
CA SER A 172 -12.84 -22.50 13.41
C SER A 172 -11.99 -23.77 13.42
N SER A 173 -11.72 -24.33 14.61
CA SER A 173 -10.80 -25.47 14.77
C SER A 173 -11.13 -26.68 13.88
N ASN A 174 -12.42 -26.93 13.64
CA ASN A 174 -12.91 -28.04 12.81
C ASN A 174 -13.52 -27.56 11.48
N GLY A 175 -13.32 -26.29 11.09
CA GLY A 175 -13.84 -25.73 9.86
C GLY A 175 -12.97 -26.04 8.64
N PRO A 176 -13.43 -25.67 7.43
CA PRO A 176 -12.65 -25.76 6.21
C PRO A 176 -11.32 -25.00 6.33
N GLU A 177 -10.26 -25.61 5.82
CA GLU A 177 -8.94 -25.01 5.75
C GLU A 177 -8.67 -24.47 4.35
N SER A 178 -7.94 -23.35 4.28
CA SER A 178 -7.41 -22.80 3.02
C SER A 178 -5.91 -22.60 3.14
N THR A 179 -5.20 -22.96 2.08
CA THR A 179 -3.80 -22.60 1.83
C THR A 179 -3.69 -21.64 0.63
N SER A 180 -4.83 -21.17 0.10
CA SER A 180 -4.89 -20.26 -1.04
C SER A 180 -4.30 -18.90 -0.68
N VAL A 181 -3.70 -18.26 -1.68
CA VAL A 181 -3.19 -16.88 -1.59
C VAL A 181 -4.32 -15.85 -1.48
N GLU A 182 -5.54 -16.21 -1.89
CA GLU A 182 -6.73 -15.36 -1.74
C GLU A 182 -7.14 -15.23 -0.26
N GLY A 183 -6.63 -16.12 0.60
CA GLY A 183 -7.04 -16.22 1.99
C GLY A 183 -8.31 -17.07 2.15
N LEU A 184 -9.13 -16.68 3.11
CA LEU A 184 -10.39 -17.35 3.44
C LEU A 184 -11.44 -16.26 3.70
N PHE A 185 -12.58 -16.37 3.02
CA PHE A 185 -13.70 -15.43 3.16
C PHE A 185 -14.90 -16.13 3.79
N ALA A 186 -15.55 -15.45 4.71
CA ALA A 186 -16.87 -15.85 5.21
C ALA A 186 -17.96 -15.32 4.26
N PRO A 187 -19.18 -15.89 4.28
CA PRO A 187 -20.30 -15.36 3.52
C PRO A 187 -20.56 -13.88 3.83
N THR A 188 -20.89 -13.09 2.80
CA THR A 188 -21.24 -11.68 2.96
C THR A 188 -22.46 -11.51 3.86
N ILE A 189 -22.34 -10.64 4.86
CA ILE A 189 -23.46 -10.27 5.73
C ILE A 189 -23.98 -8.90 5.29
N THR A 190 -25.27 -8.81 5.00
CA THR A 190 -25.94 -7.53 4.70
C THR A 190 -26.63 -7.01 5.95
N ALA A 191 -26.33 -5.77 6.34
CA ALA A 191 -26.94 -5.09 7.48
C ALA A 191 -27.17 -3.60 7.17
N LYS A 192 -28.07 -2.95 7.91
CA LYS A 192 -28.25 -1.50 7.79
C LYS A 192 -27.26 -0.76 8.69
N ALA A 193 -26.88 0.44 8.29
CA ALA A 193 -26.06 1.31 9.13
C ALA A 193 -26.77 1.56 10.47
N GLY A 194 -26.06 1.26 11.57
CA GLY A 194 -26.58 1.35 12.93
C GLY A 194 -27.12 0.04 13.51
N ASP A 195 -27.32 -1.01 12.70
CA ASP A 195 -27.68 -2.34 13.19
C ASP A 195 -26.44 -3.04 13.76
N ALA A 196 -26.59 -3.70 14.91
CA ALA A 196 -25.55 -4.55 15.46
C ALA A 196 -25.38 -5.80 14.58
N VAL A 197 -24.15 -6.07 14.14
CA VAL A 197 -23.79 -7.28 13.40
C VAL A 197 -22.90 -8.16 14.27
N THR A 198 -23.33 -9.39 14.50
CA THR A 198 -22.47 -10.40 15.14
C THR A 198 -21.66 -11.12 14.06
N LEU A 199 -20.35 -10.98 14.11
CA LEU A 199 -19.42 -11.74 13.28
C LEU A 199 -19.10 -13.06 13.98
N GLN A 200 -19.26 -14.17 13.28
CA GLN A 200 -18.87 -15.50 13.74
C GLN A 200 -17.93 -16.12 12.70
N ALA A 201 -16.92 -16.82 13.20
CA ALA A 201 -15.86 -17.49 12.46
C ALA A 201 -16.01 -19.01 12.65
#